data_AF-A0A0G4MMQ8-F1
#
_entry.id   AF-A0A0G4MMQ8-F1
#
_cell.length_a   1.000
_cell.length_b   1.000
_cell.length_c   1.000
_cell.angle_alpha   90.00
_cell.angle_beta   90.00
_cell.angle_gamma   90.00
#
_symmetry.space_group_name_H-M   'P 1'
#
loop_
_entity.id
_entity.type
_entity.pdbx_description
1 polymer ?
#
loop_
_entity_poly.entity_id
_entity_poly.type
_entity_poly.pdbx_seq_one_letter_code
_entity_poly.pdbx_strand_id
1 'polypeptide(L)'
;MWFATLTGYLAPVFLVLSPVISYSDQAISMHRNKSSAGFSLDIPLIMLVSSLLKLFYWPGAHFDNALLIQAIVMIAMQVALLKIALDHRPPPSSKGGELAVPFAGAVHEETPRPFNFWQWRSPKP
;
A
#
# COMPACT_ATOMS: atom_id res chain seq x y z
N MET A 1 -16.20 25.70 -25.30
CA MET A 1 -15.56 24.74 -26.23
C MET A 1 -14.12 24.39 -25.82
N TRP A 2 -13.24 25.35 -25.56
CA TRP A 2 -11.83 25.11 -25.18
C TRP A 2 -11.62 24.32 -23.88
N PHE A 3 -12.48 24.48 -22.87
CA PHE A 3 -12.39 23.70 -21.64
C PHE A 3 -12.65 22.21 -21.87
N ALA A 4 -13.63 21.86 -22.71
CA ALA A 4 -13.98 20.47 -22.98
C ALA A 4 -12.85 19.73 -23.74
N THR A 5 -12.18 20.42 -24.67
CA THR A 5 -11.03 19.84 -25.38
C THR A 5 -9.83 19.66 -24.45
N LEU A 6 -9.56 20.63 -23.57
CA LEU A 6 -8.49 20.50 -22.56
C LEU A 6 -8.76 19.33 -21.60
N THR A 7 -9.99 19.21 -21.09
CA THR A 7 -10.42 18.12 -20.22
C THR A 7 -10.34 16.76 -20.92
N GLY A 8 -10.70 16.68 -22.21
CA GLY A 8 -10.62 15.44 -22.99
C GLY A 8 -9.21 14.85 -23.08
N TYR A 9 -8.17 15.69 -23.08
CA TYR A 9 -6.78 15.23 -23.06
C TYR A 9 -6.21 15.05 -21.65
N LEU A 10 -6.55 15.95 -20.71
CA LEU A 10 -6.03 15.90 -19.34
C LEU A 10 -6.61 14.73 -18.54
N ALA A 11 -7.90 14.43 -18.70
CA ALA A 11 -8.57 13.38 -17.94
C ALA A 11 -7.90 12.00 -18.08
N PRO A 12 -7.68 11.45 -19.30
CA PRO A 12 -7.05 10.13 -19.45
C PRO A 12 -5.60 10.12 -18.97
N VAL A 13 -4.85 11.20 -19.18
CA VAL A 13 -3.47 11.33 -18.68
C VAL A 13 -3.44 11.29 -17.16
N PHE A 14 -4.31 12.06 -16.51
CA PHE A 14 -4.44 12.08 -15.06
C PHE A 14 -4.88 10.70 -14.53
N LEU A 15 -5.83 10.04 -15.18
CA LEU A 15 -6.32 8.71 -14.82
C LEU A 15 -5.16 7.69 -14.80
N VAL A 16 -4.35 7.67 -15.87
CA VAL A 16 -3.21 6.75 -16.00
C VAL A 16 -2.06 7.08 -15.03
N LEU A 17 -1.77 8.37 -14.79
CA LEU A 17 -0.67 8.78 -13.92
C LEU A 17 -1.01 8.76 -12.43
N SER A 18 -2.29 8.83 -12.06
CA SER A 18 -2.73 8.89 -10.65
C SER A 18 -2.16 7.75 -9.79
N PRO A 19 -2.20 6.48 -10.22
CA PRO A 19 -1.57 5.39 -9.48
C PRO A 19 -0.06 5.58 -9.31
N VAL A 20 0.63 5.98 -10.38
CA VAL A 20 2.09 6.11 -10.36
C VAL A 20 2.50 7.11 -9.30
N ILE A 21 1.89 8.29 -9.29
CA ILE A 21 2.22 9.35 -8.33
C ILE A 21 1.87 8.91 -6.91
N SER A 22 0.66 8.39 -6.68
CA SER A 22 0.19 8.02 -5.34
C SER A 22 0.98 6.86 -4.70
N TYR A 23 1.33 5.84 -5.48
CA TYR A 23 2.08 4.68 -4.98
C TYR A 23 3.58 4.91 -4.95
N SER A 24 4.12 5.81 -5.78
CA SER A 24 5.53 6.20 -5.69
C SER A 24 5.83 6.88 -4.36
N ASP A 25 4.93 7.74 -3.86
CA ASP A 25 5.10 8.36 -2.55
C ASP A 25 5.12 7.32 -1.42
N GLN A 26 4.21 6.33 -1.48
CA GLN A 26 4.20 5.21 -0.54
C GLN A 26 5.49 4.37 -0.62
N ALA A 27 5.97 4.09 -1.82
CA ALA A 27 7.22 3.36 -2.05
C ALA A 27 8.43 4.12 -1.50
N ILE A 28 8.50 5.43 -1.72
CA ILE A 28 9.57 6.30 -1.20
C ILE A 28 9.53 6.34 0.32
N SER A 29 8.34 6.45 0.93
CA SER A 29 8.18 6.43 2.38
C SER A 29 8.72 5.12 2.99
N MET A 30 8.35 3.97 2.42
CA MET A 30 8.87 2.67 2.87
C MET A 30 10.38 2.55 2.69
N HIS A 31 10.92 3.02 1.56
CA HIS A 31 12.35 2.97 1.28
C HIS A 31 13.16 3.90 2.21
N ARG A 32 12.65 5.11 2.50
CA ARG A 32 13.30 6.06 3.42
C ARG A 32 13.28 5.57 4.86
N ASN A 33 12.17 4.99 5.30
CA ASN A 33 12.01 4.48 6.66
C ASN A 33 12.69 3.12 6.88
N LYS A 34 13.18 2.49 5.80
CA LYS A 34 13.81 1.16 5.79
C LYS A 34 12.98 0.08 6.50
N SER A 35 11.67 0.29 6.55
CA SER A 35 10.73 -0.55 7.28
C SER A 35 9.37 -0.46 6.61
N SER A 36 8.76 -1.61 6.37
CA SER A 36 7.35 -1.71 5.99
C SER A 36 6.43 -1.91 7.21
N ALA A 37 6.92 -1.67 8.43
CA ALA A 37 6.10 -1.79 9.65
C ALA A 37 4.91 -0.81 9.57
N GLY A 38 3.69 -1.32 9.74
CA GLY A 38 2.45 -0.55 9.61
C GLY A 38 1.89 -0.42 8.19
N PHE A 39 2.61 -0.86 7.15
CA PHE A 39 2.07 -0.97 5.80
C PHE A 39 1.25 -2.25 5.64
N SER A 40 -0.02 -2.14 5.23
CA SER A 40 -0.85 -3.31 4.94
C SER A 40 -0.54 -3.84 3.55
N LEU A 41 -0.05 -5.08 3.48
CA LEU A 41 0.15 -5.81 2.21
C LEU A 41 -1.19 -6.21 1.55
N ASP A 42 -2.30 -6.14 2.28
CA ASP A 42 -3.61 -6.51 1.78
C ASP A 42 -4.13 -5.48 0.77
N ILE A 43 -3.87 -4.19 1.00
CA ILE A 43 -4.33 -3.10 0.12
C ILE A 43 -3.73 -3.24 -1.30
N PRO A 44 -2.41 -3.41 -1.48
CA PRO A 44 -1.85 -3.68 -2.80
C PRO A 44 -2.37 -4.98 -3.42
N LEU A 45 -2.56 -6.02 -2.61
CA LEU A 45 -3.02 -7.33 -3.08
C LEU A 45 -4.44 -7.25 -3.66
N ILE A 46 -5.38 -6.65 -2.94
CA ILE A 46 -6.76 -6.49 -3.44
C ILE A 46 -6.81 -5.61 -4.69
N MET A 47 -5.96 -4.58 -4.77
CA MET A 47 -5.86 -3.69 -5.93
C MET A 47 -5.27 -4.39 -7.16
N LEU A 48 -4.27 -5.25 -6.94
CA LEU A 48 -3.68 -6.09 -7.96
C LEU A 48 -4.71 -7.05 -8.54
N VAL A 49 -5.45 -7.76 -7.67
CA VAL A 49 -6.53 -8.67 -8.08
C VAL A 49 -7.61 -7.90 -8.83
N SER A 50 -8.04 -6.74 -8.33
CA SER A 50 -9.03 -5.89 -9.02
C SER A 50 -8.58 -5.50 -10.43
N SER A 51 -7.30 -5.16 -10.60
CA SER A 51 -6.76 -4.75 -11.91
C SER A 51 -6.58 -5.94 -12.86
N LEU A 52 -6.25 -7.12 -12.34
CA LEU A 52 -6.23 -8.37 -13.13
C LEU A 52 -7.63 -8.75 -13.63
N LEU A 53 -8.65 -8.61 -12.77
CA LEU A 53 -10.05 -8.84 -13.18
C LEU A 53 -10.47 -7.89 -14.31
N LYS A 54 -10.05 -6.62 -14.27
CA LYS A 54 -10.29 -5.67 -15.38
C LYS A 54 -9.64 -6.15 -16.67
N LEU A 55 -8.41 -6.68 -16.61
CA LEU A 55 -7.70 -7.20 -17.78
C LEU A 55 -8.41 -8.41 -18.38
N PHE A 56 -8.91 -9.33 -17.55
CA PHE A 56 -9.68 -10.49 -18.01
C PHE A 56 -11.09 -10.14 -18.50
N TYR A 57 -11.69 -9.08 -17.99
CA TYR A 57 -13.01 -8.61 -18.42
C TYR A 57 -12.94 -7.93 -19.81
N TRP A 58 -11.83 -7.27 -20.13
CA TRP A 58 -11.69 -6.48 -21.35
C TRP A 58 -11.97 -7.25 -22.66
N PRO A 59 -11.49 -8.50 -22.87
CA PRO A 59 -11.84 -9.27 -24.07
C PRO A 59 -13.34 -9.56 -24.20
N GLY A 60 -14.06 -9.69 -23.08
CA GLY A 60 -15.50 -9.95 -23.06
C GLY A 60 -16.34 -8.69 -23.29
N ALA A 61 -15.89 -7.54 -22.76
CA ALA A 61 -16.51 -6.25 -22.99
C ALA A 61 -15.43 -5.16 -23.04
N HIS A 62 -15.21 -4.63 -24.25
CA HIS A 62 -14.20 -3.61 -24.50
C HIS A 62 -14.64 -2.29 -23.89
N PHE A 63 -14.00 -1.91 -22.80
CA PHE A 63 -14.11 -0.58 -22.22
C PHE A 63 -12.99 0.34 -22.73
N ASP A 64 -13.03 1.62 -22.36
CA ASP A 64 -12.10 2.65 -22.81
C ASP A 64 -10.62 2.22 -22.64
N ASN A 65 -9.83 2.42 -23.69
CA ASN A 65 -8.40 2.11 -23.72
C ASN A 65 -7.64 2.85 -22.61
N ALA A 66 -8.08 4.06 -22.21
CA ALA A 66 -7.46 4.79 -21.11
C ALA A 66 -7.54 4.01 -19.78
N LEU A 67 -8.69 3.36 -19.52
CA LEU A 67 -8.87 2.52 -18.34
C LEU A 67 -8.05 1.23 -18.44
N LEU A 68 -7.85 0.69 -19.64
CA LEU A 68 -7.03 -0.51 -19.84
C LEU A 68 -5.56 -0.22 -19.55
N ILE A 69 -5.04 0.87 -20.11
CA ILE A 69 -3.69 1.35 -19.84
C ILE A 69 -3.53 1.64 -18.34
N GLN A 70 -4.52 2.30 -17.73
CA GLN A 70 -4.48 2.54 -16.29
C GLN A 70 -4.44 1.26 -15.46
N ALA A 71 -5.22 0.22 -15.83
CA ALA A 71 -5.19 -1.06 -15.13
C ALA A 71 -3.82 -1.75 -15.26
N ILE A 72 -3.18 -1.69 -16.43
CA ILE A 72 -1.83 -2.24 -16.64
C ILE A 72 -0.79 -1.48 -15.81
N VAL A 73 -0.83 -0.14 -15.82
CA VAL A 73 0.06 0.71 -15.01
C VAL A 73 -0.15 0.44 -13.52
N MET A 74 -1.41 0.29 -13.11
CA MET A 74 -1.77 -0.06 -11.73
C MET A 74 -1.16 -1.40 -11.31
N ILE A 75 -1.26 -2.45 -12.14
CA ILE A 75 -0.64 -3.75 -11.89
C ILE A 75 0.86 -3.60 -11.67
N ALA A 76 1.55 -2.91 -12.58
CA ALA A 76 3.00 -2.70 -12.47
C ALA A 76 3.38 -1.98 -11.17
N MET A 77 2.65 -0.93 -10.81
CA MET A 77 2.87 -0.19 -9.55
C MET A 77 2.61 -1.06 -8.31
N GLN A 78 1.52 -1.84 -8.28
CA GLN A 78 1.23 -2.70 -7.12
C GLN A 78 2.28 -3.80 -6.95
N VAL A 79 2.77 -4.39 -8.04
CA VAL A 79 3.86 -5.38 -7.99
C VAL A 79 5.14 -4.75 -7.47
N ALA A 80 5.50 -3.55 -7.95
CA ALA A 80 6.68 -2.83 -7.47
C ALA A 80 6.56 -2.47 -5.98
N LEU A 81 5.39 -1.98 -5.55
CA LEU A 81 5.12 -1.62 -4.16
C LEU A 81 5.19 -2.85 -3.24
N LEU A 82 4.59 -3.97 -3.65
CA LEU A 82 4.67 -5.25 -2.94
C LEU A 82 6.11 -5.73 -2.81
N LYS A 83 6.90 -5.64 -3.89
CA LYS A 83 8.33 -5.97 -3.85
C LYS A 83 9.07 -5.14 -2.80
N ILE A 84 8.93 -3.82 -2.86
CA ILE A 84 9.58 -2.90 -1.92
C ILE A 84 9.14 -3.19 -0.49
N ALA A 85 7.85 -3.44 -0.27
CA ALA A 85 7.32 -3.76 1.06
C ALA A 85 7.85 -5.09 1.60
N LEU A 86 7.98 -6.12 0.74
CA LEU A 86 8.55 -7.41 1.14
C LEU A 86 10.05 -7.32 1.42
N ASP A 87 10.80 -6.56 0.64
CA ASP A 87 12.25 -6.37 0.81
C ASP A 87 12.58 -5.59 2.11
N HIS A 88 11.69 -4.70 2.55
CA HIS A 88 11.82 -3.93 3.80
C HIS A 88 10.96 -4.51 4.94
N ARG A 89 10.47 -5.75 4.78
CA ARG A 89 9.64 -6.38 5.81
C ARG A 89 10.51 -6.64 7.03
N PRO A 90 10.16 -6.07 8.21
CA PRO A 90 10.87 -6.44 9.44
C PRO A 90 10.70 -7.95 9.66
N PRO A 91 11.75 -8.63 10.17
CA PRO A 91 11.72 -10.07 10.37
C PRO A 91 10.46 -10.48 11.15
N PRO A 92 9.84 -11.64 10.81
CA PRO A 92 8.63 -12.08 11.47
C PRO A 92 8.83 -12.08 12.98
N SER A 93 7.85 -11.50 13.68
CA SER A 93 7.81 -11.28 15.12
C SER A 93 7.67 -12.60 15.92
N SER A 94 8.44 -13.63 15.57
CA SER A 94 8.69 -14.80 16.43
C SER A 94 9.64 -14.47 17.59
N LYS A 95 10.05 -13.20 17.71
CA LYS A 95 10.69 -12.62 18.91
C LYS A 95 9.99 -11.31 19.31
N GLY A 96 8.71 -11.38 19.67
CA GLY A 96 8.05 -10.38 20.54
C GLY A 96 8.23 -8.89 20.21
N GLY A 97 8.27 -8.53 18.93
CA GLY A 97 8.52 -7.16 18.48
C GLY A 97 7.26 -6.49 17.91
N GLU A 98 6.92 -5.35 18.52
CA GLU A 98 6.13 -4.16 18.10
C GLU A 98 4.78 -4.31 17.35
N LEU A 99 4.51 -5.38 16.61
CA LEU A 99 3.19 -5.63 16.00
C LEU A 99 2.17 -6.24 16.99
N ALA A 100 2.63 -6.69 18.16
CA ALA A 100 1.75 -7.21 19.21
C ALA A 100 1.00 -6.10 19.98
N VAL A 101 1.33 -4.82 19.74
CA VAL A 101 0.65 -3.70 20.38
C VAL A 101 0.35 -2.62 19.33
N PRO A 102 -0.87 -2.59 18.75
CA PRO A 102 -1.21 -1.72 17.61
C PRO A 102 -1.23 -0.20 17.90
N PHE A 103 -0.63 0.25 19.00
CA PHE A 103 -0.58 1.65 19.46
C PHE A 103 0.80 2.11 20.00
N ALA A 104 1.89 1.36 19.74
CA ALA A 104 3.22 1.67 20.32
C ALA A 104 3.93 2.91 19.72
N GLY A 105 3.41 3.50 18.63
CA GLY A 105 4.02 4.66 17.96
C GLY A 105 3.89 6.00 18.68
N ALA A 106 3.22 6.06 19.84
CA ALA A 106 3.19 7.24 20.70
C ALA A 106 4.20 7.06 21.84
N VAL A 107 5.44 7.50 21.60
CA VAL A 107 6.47 7.60 22.65
C VAL A 107 5.98 8.58 23.71
N HIS A 108 5.46 8.05 24.81
CA HIS A 108 5.56 8.69 26.11
C HIS A 108 6.51 7.84 26.93
N GLU A 109 7.47 8.49 27.58
CA GLU A 109 8.30 7.92 28.65
C GLU A 109 7.46 6.93 29.48
N GLU A 110 7.91 5.69 29.58
CA GLU A 110 7.21 4.60 30.25
C GLU A 110 7.19 4.87 31.77
N THR A 111 6.30 5.76 32.20
CA THR A 111 5.80 5.69 33.56
C THR A 111 5.10 4.35 33.71
N PRO A 112 5.49 3.50 34.67
CA PRO A 112 4.83 2.22 34.86
C PRO A 112 3.34 2.49 35.09
N ARG A 113 2.49 1.96 34.20
CA ARG A 113 1.05 2.18 34.28
C ARG A 113 0.58 1.67 35.65
N PRO A 114 -0.08 2.51 36.46
CA PRO A 114 -0.45 2.10 37.80
C PRO A 114 -1.32 0.85 37.73
N PHE A 115 -1.04 -0.09 38.63
CA PHE A 115 -1.76 -1.34 38.85
C PHE A 115 -1.49 -2.55 37.93
N ASN A 116 -0.54 -2.51 36.98
CA ASN A 116 -0.05 -3.71 36.24
C ASN A 116 -1.12 -4.63 35.60
N PHE A 117 -2.36 -4.17 35.44
CA PHE A 117 -3.48 -5.04 35.05
C PHE A 117 -3.39 -5.58 33.61
N TRP A 118 -2.52 -5.00 32.78
CA TRP A 118 -2.48 -5.26 31.33
C TRP A 118 -1.07 -5.61 30.84
N GLN A 119 -0.37 -6.49 31.57
CA GLN A 119 0.92 -7.03 31.12
C GLN A 119 0.72 -8.41 30.50
N TRP A 120 0.97 -8.52 29.20
CA TRP A 120 1.09 -9.81 28.53
C TRP A 120 2.34 -10.54 29.05
N ARG A 121 2.20 -11.78 29.49
CA ARG A 121 3.34 -12.56 30.01
C ARG A 121 4.33 -12.84 28.88
N SER A 122 5.57 -12.39 29.03
CA SER A 122 6.66 -12.70 28.12
C SER A 122 6.88 -14.22 28.04
N PRO A 123 6.96 -14.82 26.84
CA PRO A 123 7.34 -16.21 26.69
C PRO A 123 8.76 -16.39 27.28
N LYS A 124 8.90 -17.26 28.27
CA LYS A 124 10.21 -17.60 28.84
C LYS A 124 11.00 -18.47 27.84
N PRO A 125 12.34 -18.34 27.82
CA PRO A 125 13.22 -19.03 26.89
C PRO A 125 13.19 -20.55 27.05
#